data_AF-A0A1D7YA07-F1
#
_entry.id   AF-A0A1D7YA07-F1
#
_cell.length_a   1.000
_cell.length_b   1.000
_cell.length_c   1.000
_cell.angle_alpha   90.00
_cell.angle_beta   90.00
_cell.angle_gamma   90.00
#
_symmetry.space_group_name_H-M   'P 1'
#
loop_
_entity.id
_entity.type
_entity.pdbx_description
1 polymer ?
#
loop_
_entity_poly.entity_id
_entity_poly.type
_entity_poly.pdbx_seq_one_letter_code
_entity_poly.pdbx_strand_id
1 'polypeptide(L)'
;MIDSPEPVTREDAARHLNALGYRTRRGKEWEGGNLVSRVMACLKGYVEFTFAGENEDGEEITTSFRIDLPKPLPDDRAEALRAAIARGARVKSKHSKYLLSNRLISLCGVHRTGASTADGRYYRCMAGRQGHPINERHEDCWEIPVGEVDTAVWAEVKALLSDKEKLHKLVEESLGSVPERAESYRRRVTELDAQIEKKRSSRKRKIALLLASVEDDDEDDTRLVEELKAELKEQEAELAKERERVAEWLHEVEGQEGRAKAMLAMIDKVDVRLDDFSFEQKLDLLDVRVQITGRGEPRHKGLTDPITDWHRETGITIPTEITDEQWRQVREIISPSRQWRDVRDGFVMMLHKIRTGSNWKDYDCSERVGGRGWAALYRRAQYWWGSGEYERALEALAPYKGVAAPPLYVLPPMEVTGSADPKYTVTRAAQGGSGHAGGGEDTNCNHTKTGELAYPR
;
A
#
# COMPACT_ATOMS: atom_id res chain seq x y z
N MET A 1 -14.34 -7.00 37.24
CA MET A 1 -13.92 -6.16 36.10
C MET A 1 -14.09 -6.84 34.75
N ILE A 2 -14.21 -8.18 34.69
CA ILE A 2 -14.71 -8.90 33.48
C ILE A 2 -16.22 -9.17 33.60
N ASP A 3 -16.73 -9.09 34.82
CA ASP A 3 -18.05 -9.49 35.32
C ASP A 3 -19.08 -8.34 35.23
N SER A 4 -18.76 -7.29 34.46
CA SER A 4 -19.63 -6.12 34.26
C SER A 4 -20.32 -6.26 32.89
N PRO A 5 -21.66 -6.20 32.80
CA PRO A 5 -22.39 -6.50 31.56
C PRO A 5 -22.30 -5.41 30.49
N GLU A 6 -21.75 -4.23 30.81
CA GLU A 6 -21.61 -3.12 29.87
C GLU A 6 -20.22 -3.13 29.17
N PRO A 7 -20.16 -2.86 27.85
CA PRO A 7 -18.91 -2.88 27.08
C PRO A 7 -18.05 -1.64 27.36
N VAL A 8 -17.23 -1.70 28.41
CA VAL A 8 -16.30 -0.63 28.83
C VAL A 8 -15.31 -0.31 27.70
N THR A 9 -15.28 0.94 27.22
CA THR A 9 -14.27 1.36 26.23
C THR A 9 -12.89 1.52 26.89
N ARG A 10 -11.81 1.48 26.09
CA ARG A 10 -10.45 1.74 26.59
C ARG A 10 -10.30 3.17 27.16
N GLU A 11 -11.08 4.13 26.65
CA GLU A 11 -11.16 5.50 27.18
C GLU A 11 -11.88 5.55 28.54
N ASP A 12 -12.94 4.77 28.74
CA ASP A 12 -13.64 4.66 30.02
C ASP A 12 -12.80 3.91 31.07
N ALA A 13 -12.11 2.84 30.67
CA ALA A 13 -11.17 2.11 31.52
C ALA A 13 -10.01 3.01 32.00
N ALA A 14 -9.48 3.86 31.12
CA ALA A 14 -8.48 4.87 31.49
C ALA A 14 -9.06 5.91 32.47
N ARG A 15 -10.28 6.41 32.22
CA ARG A 15 -10.97 7.35 33.12
C ARG A 15 -11.19 6.74 34.51
N HIS A 16 -11.58 5.46 34.57
CA HIS A 16 -11.79 4.73 35.82
C HIS A 16 -10.48 4.55 36.62
N LEU A 17 -9.38 4.16 35.96
CA LEU A 17 -8.06 4.10 36.60
C LEU A 17 -7.59 5.46 37.14
N ASN A 18 -7.83 6.54 36.39
CA ASN A 18 -7.49 7.90 36.83
C ASN A 18 -8.32 8.34 38.05
N ALA A 19 -9.61 8.00 38.09
CA ALA A 19 -10.52 8.27 39.20
C ALA A 19 -10.14 7.48 40.47
N LEU A 20 -9.63 6.25 40.33
CA LEU A 20 -9.05 5.44 41.41
C LEU A 20 -7.66 5.93 41.87
N GLY A 21 -7.19 7.09 41.41
CA GLY A 21 -5.89 7.67 41.79
C GLY A 21 -4.67 7.00 41.14
N TYR A 22 -4.83 5.92 40.37
CA TYR A 22 -3.71 5.31 39.66
C TYR A 22 -3.16 6.26 38.59
N ARG A 23 -1.84 6.27 38.43
CA ARG A 23 -1.12 7.08 37.45
C ARG A 23 -0.05 6.23 36.76
N THR A 24 0.41 6.68 35.59
CA THR A 24 1.51 6.05 34.85
C THR A 24 2.83 6.18 35.63
N ARG A 25 3.86 5.39 35.27
CA ARG A 25 5.22 5.46 35.87
C ARG A 25 5.88 6.87 35.82
N ARG A 26 5.36 7.80 35.00
CA ARG A 26 5.83 9.20 34.91
C ARG A 26 4.88 10.20 35.60
N GLY A 27 4.01 9.75 36.50
CA GLY A 27 3.03 10.58 37.20
C GLY A 27 1.85 11.08 36.36
N LYS A 28 1.91 10.96 35.03
CA LYS A 28 0.84 11.34 34.10
C LYS A 28 -0.37 10.41 34.22
N GLU A 29 -1.52 10.93 33.83
CA GLU A 29 -2.78 10.19 33.73
C GLU A 29 -2.75 9.13 32.62
N TRP A 30 -3.62 8.12 32.75
CA TRP A 30 -3.86 7.10 31.75
C TRP A 30 -4.74 7.63 30.61
N GLU A 31 -4.45 7.20 29.40
CA GLU A 31 -5.23 7.48 28.19
C GLU A 31 -5.51 6.13 27.50
N GLY A 32 -6.64 5.98 26.79
CA GLY A 32 -7.01 4.70 26.18
C GLY A 32 -5.93 4.06 25.28
N GLY A 33 -5.14 4.88 24.56
CA GLY A 33 -4.02 4.41 23.75
C GLY A 33 -2.78 3.99 24.55
N ASN A 34 -2.45 4.72 25.62
CA ASN A 34 -1.28 4.39 26.46
C ASN A 34 -1.57 3.23 27.43
N LEU A 35 -2.81 3.08 27.87
CA LEU A 35 -3.32 1.95 28.64
C LEU A 35 -3.30 0.66 27.82
N VAL A 36 -3.91 0.64 26.63
CA VAL A 36 -3.93 -0.55 25.75
C VAL A 36 -2.51 -0.98 25.39
N SER A 37 -1.61 -0.03 25.05
CA SER A 37 -0.21 -0.34 24.77
C SER A 37 0.51 -1.02 25.95
N ARG A 38 0.19 -0.61 27.20
CA ARG A 38 0.77 -1.22 28.41
C ARG A 38 0.17 -2.57 28.73
N VAL A 39 -1.16 -2.72 28.63
CA VAL A 39 -1.85 -4.01 28.80
C VAL A 39 -1.30 -5.03 27.80
N MET A 40 -1.27 -4.71 26.50
CA MET A 40 -0.77 -5.62 25.46
C MET A 40 0.70 -6.00 25.64
N ALA A 41 1.54 -5.12 26.18
CA ALA A 41 2.93 -5.46 26.53
C ALA A 41 2.99 -6.44 27.72
N CYS A 42 2.23 -6.20 28.79
CA CYS A 42 2.18 -7.08 29.96
C CYS A 42 1.55 -8.46 29.64
N LEU A 43 0.64 -8.54 28.66
CA LEU A 43 0.05 -9.81 28.20
C LEU A 43 0.98 -10.66 27.32
N LYS A 44 2.23 -10.23 27.03
CA LYS A 44 3.19 -11.06 26.30
C LYS A 44 3.80 -12.19 27.15
N GLY A 45 3.98 -11.97 28.45
CA GLY A 45 4.72 -12.89 29.32
C GLY A 45 6.24 -12.92 29.07
N TYR A 46 6.78 -11.96 28.32
CA TYR A 46 8.23 -11.77 28.13
C TYR A 46 8.54 -10.31 27.78
N VAL A 47 9.80 -9.92 27.98
CA VAL A 47 10.40 -8.69 27.45
C VAL A 47 11.56 -9.08 26.55
N GLU A 48 11.68 -8.35 25.45
CA GLU A 48 12.70 -8.55 24.43
C GLU A 48 13.59 -7.29 24.37
N PHE A 49 14.89 -7.49 24.51
CA PHE A 49 15.91 -6.45 24.43
C PHE A 49 16.69 -6.62 23.13
N THR A 50 16.41 -5.77 22.16
CA THR A 50 17.14 -5.73 20.89
C THR A 50 18.34 -4.80 21.03
N PHE A 51 19.55 -5.35 20.87
CA PHE A 51 20.79 -4.60 20.81
C PHE A 51 21.30 -4.61 19.36
N ALA A 52 21.67 -3.44 18.84
CA ALA A 52 22.43 -3.31 17.61
C ALA A 52 23.87 -2.91 17.98
N GLY A 53 24.84 -3.53 17.33
CA GLY A 53 26.27 -3.24 17.47
C GLY A 53 27.07 -3.96 16.40
N GLU A 54 28.35 -3.61 16.28
CA GLU A 54 29.27 -4.25 15.32
C GLU A 54 29.88 -5.51 15.96
N ASN A 55 30.10 -6.56 15.16
CA ASN A 55 30.91 -7.72 15.58
C ASN A 55 32.42 -7.42 15.45
N GLU A 56 33.26 -8.39 15.80
CA GLU A 56 34.73 -8.24 15.69
C GLU A 56 35.22 -8.08 14.23
N ASP A 57 34.38 -8.42 13.25
CA ASP A 57 34.61 -8.27 11.81
C ASP A 57 34.01 -6.96 11.21
N GLY A 58 33.34 -6.12 12.02
CA GLY A 58 32.75 -4.84 11.59
C GLY A 58 31.35 -4.89 10.97
N GLU A 59 30.64 -6.01 11.05
CA GLU A 59 29.25 -6.15 10.56
C GLU A 59 28.21 -5.76 11.63
N GLU A 60 27.15 -5.02 11.24
CA GLU A 60 26.02 -4.69 12.11
C GLU A 60 25.22 -5.95 12.52
N ILE A 61 25.47 -6.50 13.70
CA ILE A 61 24.65 -7.56 14.30
C ILE A 61 23.55 -6.94 15.16
N THR A 62 22.31 -7.36 14.88
CA THR A 62 21.14 -7.10 15.73
C THR A 62 20.79 -8.34 16.55
N THR A 63 21.18 -8.38 17.82
CA THR A 63 20.92 -9.49 18.74
C THR A 63 19.72 -9.17 19.63
N SER A 64 18.70 -10.05 19.65
CA SER A 64 17.59 -9.97 20.60
C SER A 64 17.77 -10.93 21.77
N PHE A 65 17.76 -10.40 22.99
CA PHE A 65 17.74 -11.19 24.23
C PHE A 65 16.34 -11.18 24.83
N ARG A 66 15.77 -12.36 25.09
CA ARG A 66 14.44 -12.54 25.67
C ARG A 66 14.53 -12.89 27.16
N ILE A 67 13.79 -12.16 27.98
CA ILE A 67 13.56 -12.46 29.39
C ILE A 67 12.08 -12.80 29.56
N ASP A 68 11.78 -14.05 29.90
CA ASP A 68 10.42 -14.45 30.26
C ASP A 68 10.00 -13.86 31.61
N LEU A 69 8.72 -13.49 31.72
CA LEU A 69 8.13 -12.85 32.89
C LEU A 69 6.84 -13.56 33.31
N PRO A 70 6.53 -13.61 34.63
CA PRO A 70 5.24 -14.11 35.10
C PRO A 70 4.07 -13.41 34.40
N LYS A 71 3.19 -14.20 33.76
CA LYS A 71 1.99 -13.67 33.09
C LYS A 71 1.04 -13.08 34.15
N PRO A 72 0.55 -11.84 34.00
CA PRO A 72 -0.32 -11.19 34.99
C PRO A 72 -1.78 -11.68 34.95
N LEU A 73 -2.13 -12.49 33.95
CA LEU A 73 -3.40 -13.19 33.80
C LEU A 73 -3.13 -14.61 33.26
N PRO A 74 -3.98 -15.60 33.59
CA PRO A 74 -4.06 -16.86 32.85
C PRO A 74 -4.33 -16.64 31.36
N ASP A 75 -3.92 -17.59 30.51
CA ASP A 75 -3.89 -17.40 29.06
C ASP A 75 -5.28 -17.27 28.41
N ASP A 76 -6.29 -18.02 28.88
CA ASP A 76 -7.69 -17.89 28.47
C ASP A 76 -8.21 -16.44 28.65
N ARG A 77 -7.88 -15.83 29.79
CA ARG A 77 -8.24 -14.46 30.12
C ARG A 77 -7.38 -13.43 29.40
N ALA A 78 -6.12 -13.76 29.11
CA ALA A 78 -5.27 -12.93 28.26
C ALA A 78 -5.81 -12.88 26.83
N GLU A 79 -6.26 -14.01 26.28
CA GLU A 79 -6.85 -14.13 24.95
C GLU A 79 -8.22 -13.45 24.86
N ALA A 80 -9.11 -13.68 25.82
CA ALA A 80 -10.38 -12.98 25.91
C ALA A 80 -10.21 -11.45 25.92
N LEU A 81 -9.17 -10.95 26.62
CA LEU A 81 -8.83 -9.53 26.68
C LEU A 81 -8.18 -9.02 25.38
N ARG A 82 -7.25 -9.76 24.76
CA ARG A 82 -6.69 -9.46 23.43
C ARG A 82 -7.82 -9.37 22.39
N ALA A 83 -8.75 -10.32 22.41
CA ALA A 83 -9.90 -10.36 21.50
C ALA A 83 -10.88 -9.21 21.76
N ALA A 84 -11.14 -8.83 23.02
CA ALA A 84 -11.95 -7.66 23.35
C ALA A 84 -11.31 -6.35 22.83
N ILE A 85 -10.01 -6.18 23.03
CA ILE A 85 -9.24 -5.04 22.50
C ILE A 85 -9.27 -5.03 20.96
N ALA A 86 -9.15 -6.19 20.31
CA ALA A 86 -9.21 -6.31 18.85
C ALA A 86 -10.61 -5.97 18.29
N ARG A 87 -11.70 -6.40 18.96
CA ARG A 87 -13.08 -6.00 18.59
C ARG A 87 -13.32 -4.50 18.74
N GLY A 88 -12.74 -3.88 19.77
CA GLY A 88 -12.81 -2.42 20.00
C GLY A 88 -11.86 -1.59 19.12
N ALA A 89 -10.88 -2.22 18.46
CA ALA A 89 -10.03 -1.55 17.50
C ALA A 89 -10.85 -1.23 16.24
N ARG A 90 -11.07 0.05 15.95
CA ARG A 90 -11.59 0.48 14.64
C ARG A 90 -10.72 -0.14 13.55
N VAL A 91 -11.28 -1.11 12.83
CA VAL A 91 -10.76 -1.53 11.53
C VAL A 91 -10.74 -0.28 10.66
N LYS A 92 -9.56 0.31 10.49
CA LYS A 92 -9.33 1.24 9.39
C LYS A 92 -9.52 0.41 8.12
N SER A 93 -10.61 0.66 7.40
CA SER A 93 -10.71 0.29 6.00
C SER A 93 -9.45 0.81 5.32
N LYS A 94 -8.58 -0.10 4.85
CA LYS A 94 -7.21 0.22 4.44
C LYS A 94 -7.16 1.31 3.35
N HIS A 95 -8.24 1.45 2.57
CA HIS A 95 -8.25 2.20 1.31
C HIS A 95 -9.14 3.47 1.29
N SER A 96 -10.05 3.65 2.28
CA SER A 96 -11.24 4.54 2.19
C SER A 96 -11.06 6.06 1.99
N LYS A 97 -9.83 6.55 1.73
CA LYS A 97 -9.56 7.93 1.27
C LYS A 97 -8.43 8.06 0.24
N TYR A 98 -7.62 7.02 0.02
CA TYR A 98 -6.36 7.07 -0.72
C TYR A 98 -6.01 5.68 -1.26
N LEU A 99 -6.70 5.28 -2.32
CA LEU A 99 -6.87 3.89 -2.77
C LEU A 99 -5.53 3.23 -3.14
N LEU A 100 -4.59 4.01 -3.70
CA LEU A 100 -3.27 3.58 -4.17
C LEU A 100 -2.12 3.84 -3.17
N SER A 101 -2.43 4.12 -1.90
CA SER A 101 -1.40 4.28 -0.86
C SER A 101 -0.50 3.05 -0.78
N ASN A 102 0.80 3.28 -0.78
CA ASN A 102 1.89 2.29 -0.79
C ASN A 102 2.00 1.46 -2.09
N ARG A 103 0.99 1.49 -2.97
CA ARG A 103 0.97 0.81 -4.28
C ARG A 103 1.50 1.69 -5.41
N LEU A 104 1.40 3.01 -5.27
CA LEU A 104 2.01 4.00 -6.16
C LEU A 104 3.49 4.20 -5.80
N ILE A 105 4.39 3.92 -6.74
CA ILE A 105 5.86 3.99 -6.58
C ILE A 105 6.41 5.18 -7.36
N SER A 106 7.35 5.90 -6.75
CA SER A 106 7.95 7.12 -7.30
C SER A 106 9.14 6.84 -8.23
N LEU A 107 9.59 7.86 -8.96
CA LEU A 107 10.86 7.88 -9.72
C LEU A 107 12.08 7.53 -8.86
N CYS A 108 12.04 7.87 -7.57
CA CYS A 108 13.06 7.55 -6.57
C CYS A 108 12.95 6.11 -6.02
N GLY A 109 12.06 5.26 -6.55
CA GLY A 109 11.83 3.88 -6.09
C GLY A 109 11.03 3.74 -4.79
N VAL A 110 10.85 4.83 -4.03
CA VAL A 110 10.09 4.83 -2.77
C VAL A 110 8.59 5.01 -3.04
N HIS A 111 7.76 4.31 -2.28
CA HIS A 111 6.31 4.38 -2.36
C HIS A 111 5.75 5.76 -1.96
N ARG A 112 4.51 6.01 -2.37
CA ARG A 112 3.75 7.21 -2.03
C ARG A 112 2.61 6.88 -1.07
N THR A 113 2.31 7.80 -0.17
CA THR A 113 1.22 7.65 0.81
C THR A 113 0.30 8.87 0.73
N GLY A 114 -0.99 8.64 0.97
CA GLY A 114 -2.00 9.68 0.99
C GLY A 114 -1.79 10.74 2.08
N ALA A 115 -1.90 12.01 1.68
CA ALA A 115 -1.83 13.19 2.54
C ALA A 115 -2.93 14.18 2.17
N SER A 116 -3.38 14.99 3.15
CA SER A 116 -4.32 16.08 2.93
C SER A 116 -3.66 17.41 3.28
N THR A 117 -3.90 18.43 2.46
CA THR A 117 -3.62 19.84 2.79
C THR A 117 -4.94 20.61 2.84
N ALA A 118 -4.89 21.94 3.05
CA ALA A 118 -6.06 22.79 2.88
C ALA A 118 -6.59 22.78 1.43
N ASP A 119 -5.69 22.57 0.47
CA ASP A 119 -5.97 22.61 -0.98
C ASP A 119 -6.57 21.31 -1.54
N GLY A 120 -6.58 20.21 -0.76
CA GLY A 120 -7.14 18.93 -1.19
C GLY A 120 -6.41 17.67 -0.69
N ARG A 121 -6.45 16.61 -1.50
CA ARG A 121 -5.88 15.28 -1.24
C ARG A 121 -4.79 14.92 -2.26
N TYR A 122 -3.63 14.50 -1.80
CA TYR A 122 -2.42 14.27 -2.61
C TYR A 122 -1.68 12.98 -2.23
N TYR A 123 -0.96 12.39 -3.18
CA TYR A 123 0.01 11.32 -2.94
C TYR A 123 1.43 11.89 -2.82
N ARG A 124 2.01 11.83 -1.61
CA ARG A 124 3.36 12.31 -1.30
C ARG A 124 4.36 11.15 -1.25
N CYS A 125 5.55 11.33 -1.81
CA CYS A 125 6.66 10.39 -1.67
C CYS A 125 7.09 10.23 -0.20
N MET A 126 7.45 9.02 0.21
CA MET A 126 7.89 8.71 1.57
C MET A 126 9.42 8.71 1.76
N ALA A 127 10.22 9.05 0.74
CA ALA A 127 11.66 9.26 0.93
C ALA A 127 11.91 10.47 1.86
N GLY A 128 13.00 10.42 2.64
CA GLY A 128 13.24 11.37 3.73
C GLY A 128 12.41 11.11 4.99
N ARG A 129 11.65 10.02 5.05
CA ARG A 129 11.07 9.48 6.29
C ARG A 129 11.98 8.43 6.90
N GLN A 130 11.75 8.12 8.18
CA GLN A 130 12.42 7.02 8.88
C GLN A 130 12.28 5.71 8.08
N GLY A 131 13.42 5.06 7.76
CA GLY A 131 13.48 3.84 6.95
C GLY A 131 13.59 4.06 5.43
N HIS A 132 13.54 5.30 4.93
CA HIS A 132 13.61 5.61 3.50
C HIS A 132 14.59 6.75 3.21
N PRO A 133 15.86 6.47 2.87
CA PRO A 133 16.83 7.50 2.53
C PRO A 133 16.40 8.30 1.29
N ILE A 134 16.87 9.55 1.21
CA ILE A 134 16.71 10.39 0.02
C ILE A 134 17.76 9.95 -1.02
N ASN A 135 17.36 9.89 -2.29
CA ASN A 135 18.27 9.75 -3.43
C ASN A 135 18.07 10.90 -4.41
N GLU A 136 18.98 11.04 -5.38
CA GLU A 136 19.02 12.13 -6.36
C GLU A 136 17.69 12.31 -7.12
N ARG A 137 16.99 11.21 -7.41
CA ARG A 137 15.69 11.22 -8.11
C ARG A 137 14.51 11.66 -7.23
N HIS A 138 14.75 12.02 -5.96
CA HIS A 138 13.72 12.55 -5.08
C HIS A 138 13.29 13.98 -5.44
N GLU A 139 14.17 14.79 -6.04
CA GLU A 139 13.85 16.17 -6.42
C GLU A 139 12.69 16.23 -7.44
N ASP A 140 12.57 15.19 -8.28
CA ASP A 140 11.49 15.03 -9.27
C ASP A 140 10.16 14.52 -8.68
N CYS A 141 10.11 14.16 -7.39
CA CYS A 141 9.01 13.40 -6.79
C CYS A 141 7.84 14.27 -6.28
N TRP A 142 7.37 15.23 -7.08
CA TRP A 142 6.29 16.19 -6.78
C TRP A 142 4.98 15.59 -6.25
N GLU A 143 4.23 16.34 -5.44
CA GLU A 143 2.93 15.91 -4.89
C GLU A 143 1.85 15.82 -6.00
N ILE A 144 1.08 14.73 -6.00
CA ILE A 144 0.22 14.32 -7.13
C ILE A 144 -1.25 14.28 -6.69
N PRO A 145 -2.23 14.87 -7.40
CA PRO A 145 -3.64 14.90 -6.98
C PRO A 145 -4.28 13.50 -6.94
N VAL A 146 -4.93 13.16 -5.83
CA VAL A 146 -5.52 11.82 -5.63
C VAL A 146 -6.66 11.55 -6.61
N GLY A 147 -7.52 12.54 -6.87
CA GLY A 147 -8.67 12.36 -7.76
C GLY A 147 -8.29 12.00 -9.20
N GLU A 148 -7.30 12.68 -9.76
CA GLU A 148 -6.83 12.43 -11.13
C GLU A 148 -6.04 11.12 -11.24
N VAL A 149 -5.15 10.83 -10.29
CA VAL A 149 -4.39 9.56 -10.28
C VAL A 149 -5.32 8.36 -10.10
N ASP A 150 -6.22 8.40 -9.10
CA ASP A 150 -7.15 7.30 -8.85
C ASP A 150 -8.06 7.09 -10.08
N THR A 151 -8.46 8.15 -10.79
CA THR A 151 -9.28 8.05 -12.01
C THR A 151 -8.51 7.50 -13.21
N ALA A 152 -7.29 7.97 -13.46
CA ALA A 152 -6.46 7.51 -14.58
C ALA A 152 -6.04 6.04 -14.42
N VAL A 153 -5.57 5.66 -13.23
CA VAL A 153 -5.26 4.26 -12.90
C VAL A 153 -6.51 3.40 -12.95
N TRP A 154 -7.69 3.94 -12.60
CA TRP A 154 -8.94 3.21 -12.73
C TRP A 154 -9.36 2.92 -14.18
N ALA A 155 -9.07 3.84 -15.11
CA ALA A 155 -9.31 3.60 -16.53
C ALA A 155 -8.47 2.42 -17.05
N GLU A 156 -7.17 2.41 -16.74
CA GLU A 156 -6.25 1.31 -17.08
C GLU A 156 -6.66 -0.01 -16.43
N VAL A 157 -7.01 -0.01 -15.13
CA VAL A 157 -7.45 -1.22 -14.43
C VAL A 157 -8.79 -1.73 -14.97
N LYS A 158 -9.73 -0.86 -15.38
CA LYS A 158 -10.97 -1.30 -16.04
C LYS A 158 -10.69 -1.86 -17.44
N ALA A 159 -9.77 -1.26 -18.21
CA ALA A 159 -9.36 -1.79 -19.51
C ALA A 159 -8.70 -3.17 -19.39
N LEU A 160 -7.81 -3.35 -18.42
CA LEU A 160 -7.16 -4.63 -18.12
C LEU A 160 -8.17 -5.68 -17.62
N LEU A 161 -9.12 -5.30 -16.75
CA LEU A 161 -10.18 -6.20 -16.29
C LEU A 161 -11.18 -6.59 -17.39
N SER A 162 -11.30 -5.79 -18.45
CA SER A 162 -12.11 -6.11 -19.63
C SER A 162 -11.36 -7.00 -20.65
N ASP A 163 -10.06 -7.19 -20.50
CA ASP A 163 -9.25 -8.05 -21.37
C ASP A 163 -9.01 -9.42 -20.72
N LYS A 164 -9.91 -10.35 -21.06
CA LYS A 164 -9.89 -11.71 -20.53
C LYS A 164 -8.62 -12.49 -20.89
N GLU A 165 -8.05 -12.27 -22.07
CA GLU A 165 -6.84 -12.96 -22.52
C GLU A 165 -5.61 -12.47 -21.75
N LYS A 166 -5.48 -11.15 -21.53
CA LYS A 166 -4.46 -10.60 -20.64
C LYS A 166 -4.60 -11.10 -19.20
N LEU A 167 -5.82 -11.19 -18.67
CA LEU A 167 -6.06 -11.71 -17.32
C LEU A 167 -5.65 -13.17 -17.17
N HIS A 168 -6.03 -14.05 -18.10
CA HIS A 168 -5.58 -15.45 -18.11
C HIS A 168 -4.05 -15.53 -18.17
N LYS A 169 -3.42 -14.80 -19.10
CA LYS A 169 -1.95 -14.76 -19.25
C LYS A 169 -1.22 -14.27 -18.00
N LEU A 170 -1.73 -13.24 -17.31
CA LEU A 170 -1.15 -12.73 -16.05
C LEU A 170 -1.24 -13.77 -14.92
N VAL A 171 -2.31 -14.57 -14.86
CA VAL A 171 -2.42 -15.64 -13.87
C VAL A 171 -1.48 -16.80 -14.22
N GLU A 172 -1.34 -17.17 -15.49
CA GLU A 172 -0.35 -18.17 -15.95
C GLU A 172 1.10 -17.74 -15.67
N GLU A 173 1.44 -16.47 -15.94
CA GLU A 173 2.75 -15.88 -15.60
C GLU A 173 2.99 -15.85 -14.09
N SER A 174 1.95 -15.59 -13.28
CA SER A 174 2.05 -15.66 -11.80
C SER A 174 2.23 -17.09 -11.27
N LEU A 175 1.75 -18.10 -12.00
CA LEU A 175 1.93 -19.50 -11.67
C LEU A 175 3.35 -19.98 -12.02
N GLY A 176 3.82 -19.74 -13.25
CA GLY A 176 5.16 -20.13 -13.70
C GLY A 176 5.53 -21.57 -13.29
N SER A 177 6.57 -21.73 -12.47
CA SER A 177 7.06 -23.02 -11.97
C SER A 177 6.35 -23.55 -10.71
N VAL A 178 5.22 -22.97 -10.27
CA VAL A 178 4.42 -23.47 -9.12
C VAL A 178 3.99 -24.94 -9.31
N PRO A 179 3.45 -25.37 -10.47
CA PRO A 179 3.04 -26.77 -10.65
C PRO A 179 4.20 -27.76 -10.60
N GLU A 180 5.35 -27.42 -11.22
CA GLU A 180 6.56 -28.25 -11.22
C GLU A 180 7.13 -28.41 -9.80
N ARG A 181 7.11 -27.32 -9.01
CA ARG A 181 7.51 -27.35 -7.59
C ARG A 181 6.56 -28.20 -6.75
N ALA A 182 5.25 -28.12 -7.00
CA ALA A 182 4.27 -28.99 -6.33
C ALA A 182 4.56 -30.48 -6.61
N GLU A 183 4.79 -30.86 -7.88
CA GLU A 183 5.16 -32.24 -8.23
C GLU A 183 6.51 -32.68 -7.62
N SER A 184 7.48 -31.78 -7.55
CA SER A 184 8.78 -32.03 -6.89
C SER A 184 8.59 -32.32 -5.39
N TYR A 185 7.80 -31.50 -4.68
CA TYR A 185 7.53 -31.72 -3.26
C TYR A 185 6.67 -32.97 -3.01
N ARG A 186 5.63 -33.25 -3.82
CA ARG A 186 4.88 -34.53 -3.76
C ARG A 186 5.84 -35.72 -3.85
N ARG A 187 6.76 -35.69 -4.81
CA ARG A 187 7.78 -36.73 -5.02
C ARG A 187 8.69 -36.88 -3.80
N ARG A 188 9.21 -35.78 -3.24
CA ARG A 188 10.06 -35.81 -2.04
C ARG A 188 9.32 -36.31 -0.79
N VAL A 189 8.04 -35.98 -0.60
CA VAL A 189 7.23 -36.56 0.49
C VAL A 189 7.10 -38.08 0.33
N THR A 190 6.77 -38.57 -0.88
CA THR A 190 6.69 -40.03 -1.11
C THR A 190 8.02 -40.76 -0.95
N GLU A 191 9.13 -40.09 -1.28
CA GLU A 191 10.48 -40.61 -1.04
C GLU A 191 10.79 -40.70 0.46
N LEU A 192 10.52 -39.63 1.22
CA LEU A 192 10.75 -39.58 2.67
C LEU A 192 9.88 -40.58 3.42
N ASP A 193 8.61 -40.73 3.06
CA ASP A 193 7.73 -41.76 3.65
C ASP A 193 8.27 -43.18 3.40
N ALA A 194 8.80 -43.46 2.19
CA ALA A 194 9.46 -44.72 1.88
C ALA A 194 10.79 -44.91 2.65
N GLN A 195 11.58 -43.84 2.84
CA GLN A 195 12.81 -43.90 3.66
C GLN A 195 12.49 -44.16 5.14
N ILE A 196 11.45 -43.52 5.68
CA ILE A 196 10.97 -43.69 7.06
C ILE A 196 10.53 -45.15 7.29
N GLU A 197 9.71 -45.75 6.43
CA GLU A 197 9.31 -47.15 6.64
C GLU A 197 10.46 -48.14 6.38
N LYS A 198 11.40 -47.82 5.48
CA LYS A 198 12.65 -48.59 5.32
C LYS A 198 13.48 -48.56 6.60
N LYS A 199 13.63 -47.39 7.25
CA LYS A 199 14.30 -47.25 8.57
C LYS A 199 13.54 -48.02 9.65
N ARG A 200 12.21 -47.87 9.76
CA ARG A 200 11.35 -48.60 10.73
C ARG A 200 11.46 -50.11 10.60
N SER A 201 11.36 -50.65 9.39
CA SER A 201 11.51 -52.09 9.14
C SER A 201 12.93 -52.59 9.46
N SER A 202 13.95 -51.74 9.31
CA SER A 202 15.34 -52.06 9.65
C SER A 202 15.60 -51.99 11.16
N ARG A 203 15.04 -51.01 11.87
CA ARG A 203 15.08 -50.92 13.33
C ARG A 203 14.37 -52.12 13.98
N LYS A 204 13.16 -52.46 13.52
CA LYS A 204 12.42 -53.66 13.97
C LYS A 204 13.29 -54.93 13.85
N ARG A 205 13.96 -55.12 12.70
CA ARG A 205 14.86 -56.26 12.46
C ARG A 205 16.13 -56.24 13.32
N LYS A 206 16.79 -55.09 13.48
CA LYS A 206 17.97 -54.94 14.36
C LYS A 206 17.62 -55.25 15.81
N ILE A 207 16.54 -54.67 16.35
CA ILE A 207 16.10 -54.90 17.73
C ILE A 207 15.75 -56.38 17.94
N ALA A 208 15.02 -57.01 17.01
CA ALA A 208 14.66 -58.42 17.12
C ALA A 208 15.88 -59.37 17.06
N LEU A 209 16.91 -59.04 16.27
CA LEU A 209 18.17 -59.80 16.23
C LEU A 209 18.94 -59.67 17.55
N LEU A 210 19.05 -58.45 18.08
CA LEU A 210 19.72 -58.20 19.35
C LEU A 210 19.00 -58.88 20.52
N LEU A 211 17.66 -58.77 20.63
CA LEU A 211 16.88 -59.47 21.65
C LEU A 211 16.97 -61.01 21.57
N ALA A 212 17.38 -61.57 20.44
CA ALA A 212 17.63 -63.00 20.26
C ALA A 212 19.11 -63.39 20.46
N SER A 213 19.95 -62.43 20.85
CA SER A 213 21.41 -62.59 21.05
C SER A 213 21.89 -62.22 22.46
N VAL A 214 21.09 -61.49 23.24
CA VAL A 214 21.34 -61.18 24.67
C VAL A 214 21.06 -62.42 25.52
N GLU A 215 21.95 -62.73 26.46
CA GLU A 215 21.70 -63.70 27.54
C GLU A 215 21.16 -62.95 28.78
N ASP A 216 20.18 -63.52 29.50
CA ASP A 216 19.26 -62.82 30.43
C ASP A 216 19.91 -62.12 31.66
N ASP A 217 21.22 -62.27 31.90
CA ASP A 217 21.93 -61.78 33.10
C ASP A 217 22.97 -60.65 32.83
N ASP A 218 23.17 -60.17 31.59
CA ASP A 218 24.19 -59.12 31.30
C ASP A 218 23.60 -57.68 31.18
N GLU A 219 23.96 -56.82 32.14
CA GLU A 219 23.53 -55.40 32.18
C GLU A 219 24.16 -54.54 31.06
N ASP A 220 25.36 -54.85 30.58
CA ASP A 220 26.01 -54.05 29.53
C ASP A 220 25.30 -54.23 28.18
N ASP A 221 24.84 -55.45 27.89
CA ASP A 221 24.11 -55.80 26.67
C ASP A 221 22.72 -55.13 26.62
N THR A 222 22.00 -55.10 27.75
CA THR A 222 20.72 -54.37 27.84
C THR A 222 20.90 -52.86 27.67
N ARG A 223 22.00 -52.26 28.18
CA ARG A 223 22.31 -50.84 27.93
C ARG A 223 22.60 -50.57 26.45
N LEU A 224 23.43 -51.41 25.81
CA LEU A 224 23.77 -51.28 24.37
C LEU A 224 22.50 -51.33 23.48
N VAL A 225 21.53 -52.18 23.85
CA VAL A 225 20.25 -52.29 23.15
C VAL A 225 19.40 -51.01 23.29
N GLU A 226 19.39 -50.33 24.44
CA GLU A 226 18.69 -49.05 24.60
C GLU A 226 19.40 -47.88 23.90
N GLU A 227 20.74 -47.84 23.89
CA GLU A 227 21.50 -46.86 23.12
C GLU A 227 21.21 -46.97 21.61
N LEU A 228 21.21 -48.20 21.06
CA LEU A 228 20.85 -48.45 19.66
C LEU A 228 19.36 -48.21 19.36
N LYS A 229 18.45 -48.39 20.33
CA LYS A 229 17.04 -47.97 20.19
C LYS A 229 16.92 -46.46 20.12
N ALA A 230 17.71 -45.71 20.90
CA ALA A 230 17.72 -44.26 20.90
C ALA A 230 18.25 -43.68 19.58
N GLU A 231 19.43 -44.09 19.13
CA GLU A 231 20.05 -43.63 17.86
C GLU A 231 19.11 -43.86 16.66
N LEU A 232 18.54 -45.06 16.55
CA LEU A 232 17.62 -45.41 15.46
C LEU A 232 16.23 -44.75 15.59
N LYS A 233 15.89 -44.18 16.75
CA LYS A 233 14.67 -43.38 16.96
C LYS A 233 14.93 -41.91 16.64
N GLU A 234 16.12 -41.40 16.93
CA GLU A 234 16.55 -40.05 16.55
C GLU A 234 16.62 -39.89 15.03
N GLN A 235 17.27 -40.83 14.33
CA GLN A 235 17.33 -40.83 12.86
C GLN A 235 15.94 -40.93 12.18
N GLU A 236 14.96 -41.57 12.82
CA GLU A 236 13.57 -41.56 12.34
C GLU A 236 12.88 -40.22 12.62
N ALA A 237 13.20 -39.56 13.74
CA ALA A 237 12.65 -38.25 14.09
C ALA A 237 13.21 -37.12 13.21
N GLU A 238 14.47 -37.21 12.77
CA GLU A 238 15.03 -36.28 11.78
C GLU A 238 14.33 -36.38 10.43
N LEU A 239 14.16 -37.59 9.90
CA LEU A 239 13.42 -37.82 8.65
C LEU A 239 11.95 -37.39 8.77
N ALA A 240 11.31 -37.61 9.92
CA ALA A 240 9.95 -37.11 10.19
C ALA A 240 9.89 -35.57 10.15
N LYS A 241 10.85 -34.87 10.79
CA LYS A 241 10.96 -33.40 10.74
C LYS A 241 11.28 -32.86 9.35
N GLU A 242 11.99 -33.60 8.49
CA GLU A 242 12.13 -33.22 7.07
C GLU A 242 10.82 -33.40 6.32
N ARG A 243 10.16 -34.55 6.50
CA ARG A 243 8.89 -34.90 5.87
C ARG A 243 7.75 -33.94 6.24
N GLU A 244 7.75 -33.43 7.46
CA GLU A 244 6.84 -32.38 7.95
C GLU A 244 7.08 -31.05 7.22
N ARG A 245 8.32 -30.53 7.23
CA ARG A 245 8.69 -29.28 6.51
C ARG A 245 8.40 -29.33 5.00
N VAL A 246 8.65 -30.46 4.35
CA VAL A 246 8.34 -30.60 2.91
C VAL A 246 6.83 -30.70 2.67
N ALA A 247 6.05 -31.23 3.62
CA ALA A 247 4.59 -31.22 3.55
C ALA A 247 4.00 -29.81 3.79
N GLU A 248 4.59 -28.99 4.67
CA GLU A 248 4.26 -27.57 4.82
C GLU A 248 4.47 -26.81 3.50
N TRP A 249 5.65 -26.94 2.88
CA TRP A 249 5.94 -26.31 1.58
C TRP A 249 5.02 -26.81 0.46
N LEU A 250 4.66 -28.10 0.45
CA LEU A 250 3.67 -28.63 -0.48
C LEU A 250 2.30 -27.97 -0.28
N HIS A 251 1.84 -27.85 0.98
CA HIS A 251 0.56 -27.22 1.30
C HIS A 251 0.52 -25.74 0.90
N GLU A 252 1.60 -24.98 1.11
CA GLU A 252 1.70 -23.59 0.65
C GLU A 252 1.58 -23.47 -0.88
N VAL A 253 2.28 -24.34 -1.62
CA VAL A 253 2.35 -24.31 -3.09
C VAL A 253 1.05 -24.82 -3.73
N GLU A 254 0.47 -25.92 -3.24
CA GLU A 254 -0.86 -26.36 -3.68
C GLU A 254 -1.95 -25.35 -3.30
N GLY A 255 -1.79 -24.68 -2.17
CA GLY A 255 -2.60 -23.52 -1.81
C GLY A 255 -2.49 -22.40 -2.84
N GLN A 256 -1.29 -22.05 -3.32
CA GLN A 256 -1.10 -21.06 -4.39
C GLN A 256 -1.77 -21.50 -5.70
N GLU A 257 -1.53 -22.75 -6.12
CA GLU A 257 -2.11 -23.36 -7.33
C GLU A 257 -3.65 -23.34 -7.31
N GLY A 258 -4.24 -23.74 -6.18
CA GLY A 258 -5.69 -23.74 -5.98
C GLY A 258 -6.31 -22.35 -5.98
N ARG A 259 -5.62 -21.34 -5.40
CA ARG A 259 -6.10 -19.94 -5.38
C ARG A 259 -6.00 -19.27 -6.76
N ALA A 260 -4.99 -19.59 -7.56
CA ALA A 260 -4.90 -19.18 -8.95
C ALA A 260 -6.01 -19.82 -9.81
N LYS A 261 -6.22 -21.13 -9.70
CA LYS A 261 -7.33 -21.84 -10.37
C LYS A 261 -8.71 -21.30 -9.97
N ALA A 262 -8.90 -20.95 -8.69
CA ALA A 262 -10.11 -20.28 -8.23
C ALA A 262 -10.27 -18.87 -8.82
N MET A 263 -9.18 -18.14 -9.06
CA MET A 263 -9.22 -16.83 -9.74
C MET A 263 -9.59 -16.97 -11.23
N LEU A 264 -9.00 -17.92 -11.96
CA LEU A 264 -9.40 -18.24 -13.35
C LEU A 264 -10.89 -18.59 -13.43
N ALA A 265 -11.36 -19.49 -12.56
CA ALA A 265 -12.76 -19.89 -12.45
C ALA A 265 -13.70 -18.78 -11.91
N MET A 266 -13.17 -17.63 -11.50
CA MET A 266 -13.92 -16.39 -11.27
C MET A 266 -13.87 -15.47 -12.50
N ILE A 267 -12.72 -15.26 -13.13
CA ILE A 267 -12.56 -14.51 -14.38
C ILE A 267 -13.52 -15.06 -15.45
N ASP A 268 -13.63 -16.38 -15.58
CA ASP A 268 -14.55 -17.05 -16.51
C ASP A 268 -16.04 -16.86 -16.20
N LYS A 269 -16.40 -16.33 -15.02
CA LYS A 269 -17.78 -16.05 -14.58
C LYS A 269 -18.08 -14.56 -14.43
N VAL A 270 -17.07 -13.70 -14.58
CA VAL A 270 -17.12 -12.27 -14.26
C VAL A 270 -17.70 -11.42 -15.41
N ASP A 271 -17.87 -12.03 -16.60
CA ASP A 271 -18.39 -11.49 -17.87
C ASP A 271 -19.74 -10.72 -17.80
N VAL A 272 -20.46 -10.82 -16.68
CA VAL A 272 -21.77 -10.19 -16.45
C VAL A 272 -21.77 -9.20 -15.27
N ARG A 273 -20.73 -9.18 -14.43
CA ARG A 273 -20.80 -8.56 -13.07
C ARG A 273 -19.62 -7.69 -12.67
N LEU A 274 -18.75 -7.28 -13.59
CA LEU A 274 -17.63 -6.38 -13.24
C LEU A 274 -18.10 -5.10 -12.52
N ASP A 275 -19.15 -4.44 -12.98
CA ASP A 275 -19.59 -3.18 -12.37
C ASP A 275 -20.32 -3.32 -11.01
N ASP A 276 -20.65 -4.55 -10.56
CA ASP A 276 -21.17 -4.81 -9.20
C ASP A 276 -20.10 -4.64 -8.10
N PHE A 277 -18.82 -4.85 -8.41
CA PHE A 277 -17.75 -4.78 -7.41
C PHE A 277 -17.36 -3.32 -7.10
N SER A 278 -17.10 -3.03 -5.83
CA SER A 278 -16.54 -1.73 -5.42
C SER A 278 -15.09 -1.58 -5.85
N PHE A 279 -14.62 -0.32 -5.95
CA PHE A 279 -13.23 0.01 -6.31
C PHE A 279 -12.22 -0.70 -5.41
N GLU A 280 -12.44 -0.71 -4.09
CA GLU A 280 -11.57 -1.42 -3.12
C GLU A 280 -11.50 -2.93 -3.42
N GLN A 281 -12.63 -3.57 -3.75
CA GLN A 281 -12.65 -5.01 -4.07
C GLN A 281 -11.96 -5.35 -5.39
N LYS A 282 -12.07 -4.49 -6.42
CA LYS A 282 -11.37 -4.68 -7.71
C LYS A 282 -9.86 -4.50 -7.53
N LEU A 283 -9.46 -3.54 -6.70
CA LEU A 283 -8.08 -3.31 -6.29
C LEU A 283 -7.53 -4.36 -5.30
N ASP A 284 -8.35 -5.19 -4.66
CA ASP A 284 -7.87 -6.29 -3.81
C ASP A 284 -7.93 -7.66 -4.53
N LEU A 285 -8.54 -7.72 -5.71
CA LEU A 285 -8.50 -8.88 -6.63
C LEU A 285 -7.20 -8.91 -7.45
N LEU A 286 -6.64 -7.73 -7.75
CA LEU A 286 -5.38 -7.53 -8.47
C LEU A 286 -4.44 -6.72 -7.58
N ASP A 287 -3.22 -7.18 -7.32
CA ASP A 287 -2.18 -6.37 -6.68
C ASP A 287 -1.62 -5.39 -7.71
N VAL A 288 -2.38 -4.31 -7.91
CA VAL A 288 -2.05 -3.23 -8.84
C VAL A 288 -0.95 -2.36 -8.23
N ARG A 289 0.23 -2.42 -8.83
CA ARG A 289 1.39 -1.59 -8.53
C ARG A 289 1.60 -0.58 -9.65
N VAL A 290 1.59 0.70 -9.32
CA VAL A 290 1.71 1.78 -10.30
C VAL A 290 3.10 2.40 -10.19
N GLN A 291 3.91 2.27 -11.23
CA GLN A 291 5.25 2.86 -11.29
C GLN A 291 5.19 4.20 -12.04
N ILE A 292 5.64 5.28 -11.41
CA ILE A 292 5.86 6.54 -12.12
C ILE A 292 7.15 6.41 -12.93
N THR A 293 7.08 6.60 -14.25
CA THR A 293 8.19 6.32 -15.18
C THR A 293 8.90 7.58 -15.70
N GLY A 294 8.25 8.74 -15.66
CA GLY A 294 8.84 10.03 -16.06
C GLY A 294 8.50 11.19 -15.13
N ARG A 295 9.19 12.32 -15.33
CA ARG A 295 9.00 13.56 -14.56
C ARG A 295 7.60 14.11 -14.79
N GLY A 296 6.88 14.41 -13.70
CA GLY A 296 5.65 15.19 -13.74
C GLY A 296 5.95 16.69 -13.59
N GLU A 297 5.08 17.54 -14.12
CA GLU A 297 5.26 18.98 -13.96
C GLU A 297 4.95 19.41 -12.51
N PRO A 298 5.79 20.27 -11.89
CA PRO A 298 5.55 20.74 -10.54
C PRO A 298 4.32 21.65 -10.51
N ARG A 299 3.28 21.29 -9.74
CA ARG A 299 2.15 22.18 -9.48
C ARG A 299 2.65 23.54 -9.02
N HIS A 300 2.27 24.61 -9.73
CA HIS A 300 2.47 25.98 -9.28
C HIS A 300 1.76 26.18 -7.92
N LYS A 301 2.56 26.33 -6.86
CA LYS A 301 2.06 26.49 -5.48
C LYS A 301 1.54 27.91 -5.28
N GLY A 302 0.22 28.06 -5.25
CA GLY A 302 -0.48 29.31 -5.01
C GLY A 302 -1.99 29.13 -5.06
N LEU A 303 -2.72 30.21 -4.81
CA LEU A 303 -4.14 30.30 -5.12
C LEU A 303 -4.31 30.09 -6.63
N THR A 304 -5.26 29.25 -7.04
CA THR A 304 -5.59 29.08 -8.46
C THR A 304 -6.16 30.39 -8.99
N ASP A 305 -5.91 30.68 -10.27
CA ASP A 305 -6.36 31.92 -10.89
C ASP A 305 -7.85 31.81 -11.21
N PRO A 306 -8.74 32.62 -10.60
CA PRO A 306 -10.18 32.45 -10.74
C PRO A 306 -10.67 32.55 -12.20
N ILE A 307 -9.98 33.31 -13.06
CA ILE A 307 -10.33 33.42 -14.48
C ILE A 307 -10.01 32.12 -15.21
N THR A 308 -8.91 31.43 -14.81
CA THR A 308 -8.52 30.15 -15.40
C THR A 308 -9.36 28.98 -14.85
N ASP A 309 -9.83 29.07 -13.61
CA ASP A 309 -10.80 28.12 -13.04
C ASP A 309 -12.17 28.25 -13.70
N TRP A 310 -12.68 29.47 -13.89
CA TRP A 310 -13.93 29.75 -14.61
C TRP A 310 -13.94 29.14 -16.03
N HIS A 311 -12.83 29.19 -16.76
CA HIS A 311 -12.71 28.51 -18.06
C HIS A 311 -12.76 26.98 -17.97
N ARG A 312 -12.24 26.38 -16.88
CA ARG A 312 -12.31 24.94 -16.62
C ARG A 312 -13.71 24.49 -16.22
N GLU A 313 -14.44 25.32 -15.47
CA GLU A 313 -15.81 25.06 -15.02
C GLU A 313 -16.84 25.24 -16.14
N THR A 314 -16.68 26.26 -16.99
CA THR A 314 -17.61 26.57 -18.10
C THR A 314 -17.29 25.83 -19.39
N GLY A 315 -16.06 25.35 -19.57
CA GLY A 315 -15.58 24.74 -20.83
C GLY A 315 -15.39 25.72 -21.99
N ILE A 316 -15.56 27.03 -21.76
CA ILE A 316 -15.41 28.07 -22.79
C ILE A 316 -13.94 28.11 -23.26
N THR A 317 -13.72 28.14 -24.58
CA THR A 317 -12.36 28.15 -25.14
C THR A 317 -11.70 29.53 -25.10
N ILE A 318 -10.37 29.54 -24.97
CA ILE A 318 -9.52 30.73 -24.90
C ILE A 318 -8.97 31.01 -26.32
N PRO A 319 -9.28 32.15 -26.96
CA PRO A 319 -8.85 32.47 -28.32
C PRO A 319 -7.32 32.39 -28.49
N THR A 320 -6.84 31.85 -29.62
CA THR A 320 -5.38 31.67 -29.82
C THR A 320 -4.66 32.97 -30.13
N GLU A 321 -5.23 33.79 -31.01
CA GLU A 321 -4.62 35.00 -31.54
C GLU A 321 -5.72 36.03 -31.80
N ILE A 322 -5.39 37.33 -31.68
CA ILE A 322 -6.34 38.42 -31.96
C ILE A 322 -5.79 39.27 -33.10
N THR A 323 -6.30 38.99 -34.30
CA THR A 323 -6.12 39.83 -35.50
C THR A 323 -6.73 41.22 -35.31
N ASP A 324 -6.37 42.17 -36.18
CA ASP A 324 -6.89 43.55 -36.12
C ASP A 324 -8.41 43.63 -36.29
N GLU A 325 -9.00 42.66 -37.00
CA GLU A 325 -10.46 42.56 -37.20
C GLU A 325 -11.17 42.12 -35.91
N GLN A 326 -10.67 41.04 -35.29
CA GLN A 326 -11.15 40.56 -33.98
C GLN A 326 -10.97 41.62 -32.89
N TRP A 327 -9.83 42.34 -32.90
CA TRP A 327 -9.61 43.44 -31.96
C TRP A 327 -10.60 44.59 -32.17
N ARG A 328 -11.05 44.86 -33.41
CA ARG A 328 -12.04 45.92 -33.66
C ARG A 328 -13.40 45.63 -33.03
N GLN A 329 -13.78 44.36 -32.93
CA GLN A 329 -15.00 43.92 -32.24
C GLN A 329 -14.84 44.01 -30.71
N VAL A 330 -13.67 43.65 -30.19
CA VAL A 330 -13.41 43.54 -28.74
C VAL A 330 -13.06 44.88 -28.07
N ARG A 331 -12.38 45.81 -28.76
CA ARG A 331 -11.94 47.11 -28.22
C ARG A 331 -13.07 48.00 -27.68
N GLU A 332 -14.30 47.75 -28.11
CA GLU A 332 -15.50 48.54 -27.76
C GLU A 332 -16.24 47.92 -26.54
N ILE A 333 -15.88 46.68 -26.18
CA ILE A 333 -16.32 45.96 -24.99
C ILE A 333 -15.30 46.13 -23.85
N ILE A 334 -14.00 46.03 -24.17
CA ILE A 334 -12.89 46.09 -23.22
C ILE A 334 -12.50 47.53 -22.91
N SER A 335 -12.90 48.01 -21.73
CA SER A 335 -12.63 49.38 -21.29
C SER A 335 -11.13 49.67 -21.16
N PRO A 336 -10.64 50.83 -21.61
CA PRO A 336 -9.30 51.33 -21.28
C PRO A 336 -9.24 51.90 -19.84
N SER A 337 -8.10 52.44 -19.43
CA SER A 337 -7.98 53.20 -18.16
C SER A 337 -7.22 54.52 -18.35
N ARG A 338 -7.37 55.46 -17.41
CA ARG A 338 -6.69 56.78 -17.48
C ARG A 338 -5.16 56.67 -17.62
N GLN A 339 -4.55 55.63 -17.05
CA GLN A 339 -3.10 55.38 -17.10
C GLN A 339 -2.64 54.45 -18.23
N TRP A 340 -3.58 53.75 -18.88
CA TRP A 340 -3.31 52.73 -19.90
C TRP A 340 -4.43 52.77 -20.95
N ARG A 341 -4.16 53.50 -22.06
CA ARG A 341 -5.14 53.81 -23.10
C ARG A 341 -5.27 52.71 -24.16
N ASP A 342 -4.15 52.26 -24.74
CA ASP A 342 -4.15 51.07 -25.58
C ASP A 342 -3.99 49.83 -24.71
N VAL A 343 -5.07 49.05 -24.64
CA VAL A 343 -5.17 47.85 -23.79
C VAL A 343 -5.03 46.56 -24.57
N ARG A 344 -4.78 46.60 -25.89
CA ARG A 344 -4.71 45.40 -26.76
C ARG A 344 -3.73 44.37 -26.23
N ASP A 345 -2.48 44.77 -26.04
CA ASP A 345 -1.42 43.84 -25.62
C ASP A 345 -1.62 43.35 -24.19
N GLY A 346 -2.26 44.14 -23.32
CA GLY A 346 -2.67 43.69 -21.99
C GLY A 346 -3.73 42.59 -22.04
N PHE A 347 -4.72 42.73 -22.94
CA PHE A 347 -5.76 41.72 -23.16
C PHE A 347 -5.19 40.44 -23.81
N VAL A 348 -4.32 40.59 -24.82
CA VAL A 348 -3.60 39.46 -25.44
C VAL A 348 -2.69 38.75 -24.43
N MET A 349 -2.00 39.48 -23.55
CA MET A 349 -1.17 38.89 -22.50
C MET A 349 -1.99 38.11 -21.46
N MET A 350 -3.18 38.62 -21.11
CA MET A 350 -4.12 37.91 -20.24
C MET A 350 -4.58 36.59 -20.89
N LEU A 351 -5.03 36.60 -22.15
CA LEU A 351 -5.38 35.35 -22.85
C LEU A 351 -4.20 34.38 -22.94
N HIS A 352 -2.99 34.88 -23.25
CA HIS A 352 -1.78 34.07 -23.26
C HIS A 352 -1.56 33.40 -21.92
N LYS A 353 -1.59 34.15 -20.81
CA LYS A 353 -1.43 33.62 -19.46
C LYS A 353 -2.45 32.51 -19.21
N ILE A 354 -3.74 32.80 -19.39
CA ILE A 354 -4.83 31.85 -19.07
C ILE A 354 -4.65 30.54 -19.88
N ARG A 355 -4.20 30.63 -21.14
CA ARG A 355 -3.88 29.48 -21.99
C ARG A 355 -2.63 28.71 -21.58
N THR A 356 -1.56 29.37 -21.12
CA THR A 356 -0.27 28.72 -20.82
C THR A 356 -0.06 28.40 -19.35
N GLY A 357 -0.96 28.84 -18.45
CA GLY A 357 -0.83 28.63 -17.00
C GLY A 357 0.28 29.47 -16.32
N SER A 358 1.07 30.21 -17.10
CA SER A 358 2.27 30.96 -16.67
C SER A 358 2.02 31.90 -15.48
N ASN A 359 3.07 32.20 -14.72
CA ASN A 359 2.96 33.06 -13.55
C ASN A 359 2.73 34.50 -13.98
N TRP A 360 1.90 35.25 -13.26
CA TRP A 360 1.74 36.69 -13.49
C TRP A 360 3.08 37.44 -13.40
N LYS A 361 4.01 36.97 -12.56
CA LYS A 361 5.38 37.51 -12.43
C LYS A 361 6.24 37.35 -13.69
N ASP A 362 5.94 36.38 -14.56
CA ASP A 362 6.71 36.14 -15.79
C ASP A 362 6.51 37.27 -16.83
N TYR A 363 5.52 38.13 -16.58
CA TYR A 363 5.20 39.32 -17.39
C TYR A 363 5.64 40.65 -16.76
N ASP A 364 6.41 40.60 -15.65
CA ASP A 364 6.85 41.81 -14.96
C ASP A 364 7.76 42.68 -15.84
N CYS A 365 7.47 43.99 -15.88
CA CYS A 365 8.15 44.97 -16.73
C CYS A 365 8.20 44.64 -18.23
N SER A 366 7.32 43.75 -18.74
CA SER A 366 7.34 43.34 -20.15
C SER A 366 7.08 44.53 -21.09
N GLU A 367 7.94 44.71 -22.10
CA GLU A 367 7.82 45.79 -23.10
C GLU A 367 6.46 45.78 -23.80
N ARG A 368 5.90 44.58 -24.03
CA ARG A 368 4.57 44.39 -24.64
C ARG A 368 3.43 45.03 -23.84
N VAL A 369 3.55 45.21 -22.51
CA VAL A 369 2.57 45.98 -21.71
C VAL A 369 3.04 47.41 -21.43
N GLY A 370 4.01 47.92 -22.20
CA GLY A 370 4.60 49.24 -22.03
C GLY A 370 5.52 49.34 -20.81
N GLY A 371 6.27 48.28 -20.50
CA GLY A 371 7.22 48.26 -19.38
C GLY A 371 6.58 48.26 -17.98
N ARG A 372 5.29 47.90 -17.89
CA ARG A 372 4.52 47.95 -16.64
C ARG A 372 4.75 46.69 -15.80
N GLY A 373 4.82 46.87 -14.49
CA GLY A 373 4.92 45.74 -13.57
C GLY A 373 3.65 44.87 -13.54
N TRP A 374 3.80 43.57 -13.25
CA TRP A 374 2.75 42.54 -13.36
C TRP A 374 1.47 42.89 -12.60
N ALA A 375 1.59 43.55 -11.45
CA ALA A 375 0.45 43.96 -10.63
C ALA A 375 -0.45 45.02 -11.29
N ALA A 376 0.00 45.72 -12.34
CA ALA A 376 -0.86 46.56 -13.16
C ALA A 376 -1.71 45.73 -14.13
N LEU A 377 -1.10 44.75 -14.80
CA LEU A 377 -1.78 43.80 -15.68
C LEU A 377 -2.82 42.96 -14.91
N TYR A 378 -2.43 42.36 -13.79
CA TYR A 378 -3.33 41.54 -12.96
C TYR A 378 -4.57 42.31 -12.48
N ARG A 379 -4.40 43.56 -12.00
CA ARG A 379 -5.54 44.40 -11.60
C ARG A 379 -6.44 44.81 -12.77
N ARG A 380 -5.92 44.89 -14.00
CA ARG A 380 -6.73 45.14 -15.19
C ARG A 380 -7.51 43.88 -15.62
N ALA A 381 -6.86 42.72 -15.61
CA ALA A 381 -7.50 41.42 -15.85
C ALA A 381 -8.66 41.16 -14.87
N GLN A 382 -8.41 41.34 -13.57
CA GLN A 382 -9.42 41.20 -12.51
C GLN A 382 -10.57 42.21 -12.64
N TYR A 383 -10.30 43.44 -13.12
CA TYR A 383 -11.36 44.39 -13.43
C TYR A 383 -12.24 43.91 -14.59
N TRP A 384 -11.64 43.50 -15.72
CA TRP A 384 -12.38 43.07 -16.91
C TRP A 384 -13.25 41.84 -16.66
N TRP A 385 -12.75 40.89 -15.86
CA TRP A 385 -13.53 39.75 -15.41
C TRP A 385 -14.65 40.18 -14.45
N GLY A 386 -14.32 40.92 -13.40
CA GLY A 386 -15.29 41.39 -12.40
C GLY A 386 -16.36 42.39 -12.90
N SER A 387 -16.18 42.98 -14.09
CA SER A 387 -17.18 43.84 -14.76
C SER A 387 -17.95 43.14 -15.89
N GLY A 388 -17.70 41.85 -16.14
CA GLY A 388 -18.29 41.11 -17.26
C GLY A 388 -17.90 41.66 -18.64
N GLU A 389 -16.84 42.49 -18.73
CA GLU A 389 -16.25 42.90 -20.02
C GLU A 389 -15.50 41.73 -20.66
N TYR A 390 -14.86 40.87 -19.85
CA TYR A 390 -14.14 39.69 -20.34
C TYR A 390 -15.08 38.66 -20.98
N GLU A 391 -16.19 38.34 -20.33
CA GLU A 391 -17.13 37.32 -20.79
C GLU A 391 -17.77 37.73 -22.12
N ARG A 392 -18.25 38.98 -22.23
CA ARG A 392 -18.77 39.56 -23.47
C ARG A 392 -17.72 39.64 -24.60
N ALA A 393 -16.45 39.85 -24.26
CA ALA A 393 -15.37 39.81 -25.24
C ALA A 393 -15.09 38.37 -25.72
N LEU A 394 -15.28 37.35 -24.88
CA LEU A 394 -15.23 35.95 -25.31
C LEU A 394 -16.45 35.55 -26.14
N GLU A 395 -17.66 36.04 -25.84
CA GLU A 395 -18.85 35.85 -26.68
C GLU A 395 -18.62 36.39 -28.11
N ALA A 396 -18.07 37.60 -28.23
CA ALA A 396 -17.69 38.19 -29.52
C ALA A 396 -16.60 37.38 -30.25
N LEU A 397 -15.70 36.70 -29.51
CA LEU A 397 -14.64 35.87 -30.07
C LEU A 397 -15.01 34.39 -30.26
N ALA A 398 -16.19 33.94 -29.82
CA ALA A 398 -16.62 32.54 -29.87
C ALA A 398 -16.63 31.88 -31.27
N PRO A 399 -16.85 32.60 -32.40
CA PRO A 399 -16.74 32.01 -33.74
C PRO A 399 -15.31 31.64 -34.18
N TYR A 400 -14.28 32.02 -33.42
CA TYR A 400 -12.88 31.88 -33.80
C TYR A 400 -12.15 30.76 -33.05
N LYS A 401 -10.98 30.37 -33.55
CA LYS A 401 -10.19 29.27 -32.97
C LYS A 401 -9.72 29.58 -31.54
N GLY A 402 -10.20 28.81 -30.58
CA GLY A 402 -9.71 28.78 -29.21
C GLY A 402 -9.01 27.46 -28.84
N VAL A 403 -8.50 27.43 -27.61
CA VAL A 403 -7.96 26.23 -26.93
C VAL A 403 -8.72 26.07 -25.61
N ALA A 404 -8.89 24.85 -25.11
CA ALA A 404 -9.33 24.65 -23.72
C ALA A 404 -8.33 25.28 -22.74
N ALA A 405 -8.78 25.62 -21.53
CA ALA A 405 -7.86 25.95 -20.44
C ALA A 405 -6.94 24.77 -20.13
N PRO A 406 -5.66 25.02 -19.78
CA PRO A 406 -4.76 23.96 -19.36
C PRO A 406 -5.32 23.27 -18.09
N PRO A 407 -5.10 21.97 -17.91
CA PRO A 407 -5.54 21.28 -16.70
C PRO A 407 -4.84 21.86 -15.47
N LEU A 408 -5.42 21.65 -14.28
CA LEU A 408 -4.80 22.07 -13.01
C LEU A 408 -3.51 21.33 -12.69
N TYR A 409 -3.31 20.18 -13.33
CA TYR A 409 -2.18 19.30 -13.16
C TYR A 409 -1.94 18.51 -14.45
N VAL A 410 -0.69 18.15 -14.72
CA VAL A 410 -0.33 17.17 -15.75
C VAL A 410 0.17 15.93 -15.03
N LEU A 411 -0.60 14.85 -15.10
CA LEU A 411 -0.19 13.57 -14.53
C LEU A 411 1.17 13.16 -15.11
N PRO A 412 2.15 12.75 -14.28
CA PRO A 412 3.37 12.14 -14.81
C PRO A 412 3.01 10.85 -15.55
N PRO A 413 3.79 10.44 -16.57
CA PRO A 413 3.60 9.14 -17.18
C PRO A 413 3.78 8.03 -16.12
N MET A 414 2.82 7.11 -16.11
CA MET A 414 2.69 6.02 -15.15
C MET A 414 2.48 4.72 -15.90
N GLU A 415 3.12 3.67 -15.41
CA GLU A 415 2.95 2.29 -15.85
C GLU A 415 2.14 1.54 -14.80
N VAL A 416 0.98 1.00 -15.19
CA VAL A 416 0.08 0.25 -14.31
C VAL A 416 0.37 -1.24 -14.48
N THR A 417 1.19 -1.79 -13.58
CA THR A 417 1.39 -3.24 -13.48
C THR A 417 0.37 -3.86 -12.52
N GLY A 418 -0.09 -5.07 -12.81
CA GLY A 418 -0.99 -5.80 -11.92
C GLY A 418 -0.63 -7.28 -11.89
N SER A 419 -0.25 -7.78 -10.73
CA SER A 419 -0.13 -9.22 -10.48
C SER A 419 -1.40 -9.75 -9.83
N ALA A 420 -1.80 -10.98 -10.18
CA ALA A 420 -2.71 -11.75 -9.36
C ALA A 420 -2.01 -12.11 -8.05
N ASP A 421 -2.28 -11.40 -6.93
CA ASP A 421 -1.80 -11.86 -5.62
C ASP A 421 -2.65 -13.06 -5.17
N PRO A 422 -2.09 -14.27 -5.07
CA PRO A 422 -2.85 -15.43 -4.63
C PRO A 422 -3.33 -15.31 -3.18
N LYS A 423 -2.84 -14.35 -2.36
CA LYS A 423 -3.17 -14.27 -0.92
C LYS A 423 -4.57 -13.74 -0.60
N TYR A 424 -5.28 -13.09 -1.51
CA TYR A 424 -6.46 -12.28 -1.15
C TYR A 424 -7.84 -12.76 -1.67
N THR A 425 -7.92 -13.80 -2.50
CA THR A 425 -9.16 -14.13 -3.24
C THR A 425 -10.30 -14.78 -2.46
N VAL A 426 -10.09 -15.35 -1.26
CA VAL A 426 -11.15 -16.07 -0.53
C VAL A 426 -11.21 -15.72 0.96
N THR A 427 -12.02 -14.72 1.31
CA THR A 427 -12.67 -14.67 2.65
C THR A 427 -13.96 -13.84 2.70
N ARG A 428 -14.29 -13.03 1.67
CA ARG A 428 -15.37 -12.02 1.78
C ARG A 428 -16.52 -12.11 0.78
N ALA A 429 -16.44 -12.98 -0.24
CA ALA A 429 -17.56 -13.23 -1.16
C ALA A 429 -18.67 -14.11 -0.54
N ALA A 430 -18.37 -14.87 0.53
CA ALA A 430 -19.28 -15.86 1.11
C ALA A 430 -20.21 -15.31 2.20
N GLN A 431 -19.91 -14.16 2.82
CA GLN A 431 -20.71 -13.59 3.93
C GLN A 431 -21.94 -12.78 3.45
N GLY A 432 -22.54 -13.21 2.34
CA GLY A 432 -23.86 -12.82 1.86
C GLY A 432 -24.95 -13.88 2.11
N GLY A 433 -24.63 -14.95 2.87
CA GLY A 433 -25.54 -16.04 3.22
C GLY A 433 -25.40 -16.45 4.69
N SER A 434 -26.49 -16.93 5.29
CA SER A 434 -26.56 -17.33 6.69
C SER A 434 -26.12 -18.80 6.91
N GLY A 435 -25.36 -19.06 7.97
CA GLY A 435 -24.93 -20.40 8.37
C GLY A 435 -24.13 -20.39 9.68
N HIS A 436 -24.30 -21.40 10.52
CA HIS A 436 -23.76 -21.47 11.89
C HIS A 436 -22.66 -22.54 12.00
N ALA A 437 -21.70 -22.34 12.93
CA ALA A 437 -20.63 -23.28 13.34
C ALA A 437 -19.57 -23.68 12.27
N GLY A 438 -18.33 -24.02 12.64
CA GLY A 438 -17.69 -23.92 13.96
C GLY A 438 -16.34 -24.68 14.04
N GLY A 439 -15.30 -24.04 14.60
CA GLY A 439 -13.92 -24.56 14.67
C GLY A 439 -13.16 -24.48 13.33
N GLY A 440 -11.83 -24.38 13.30
CA GLY A 440 -10.85 -24.19 14.37
C GLY A 440 -9.43 -24.51 13.88
N GLU A 441 -8.41 -23.81 14.39
CA GLU A 441 -6.96 -24.17 14.32
C GLU A 441 -6.29 -24.24 12.91
N ASP A 442 -4.99 -23.97 12.72
CA ASP A 442 -4.06 -23.10 13.47
C ASP A 442 -2.84 -22.70 12.60
N THR A 443 -2.01 -21.75 13.06
CA THR A 443 -0.60 -21.46 12.64
C THR A 443 -0.30 -21.06 11.17
N ASN A 444 0.54 -20.07 10.81
CA ASN A 444 1.92 -19.67 11.19
C ASN A 444 2.98 -20.62 10.58
N CYS A 445 3.73 -20.23 9.54
CA CYS A 445 5.02 -19.48 9.59
C CYS A 445 5.36 -18.90 8.17
N ASN A 446 6.13 -17.82 7.95
CA ASN A 446 7.59 -17.60 8.11
C ASN A 446 8.47 -18.59 7.28
N HIS A 447 9.53 -18.21 6.56
CA HIS A 447 10.31 -16.95 6.51
C HIS A 447 11.41 -16.96 5.39
N THR A 448 12.00 -15.80 5.04
CA THR A 448 13.40 -15.63 4.50
C THR A 448 13.75 -16.33 3.16
N LYS A 449 14.95 -16.33 2.52
CA LYS A 449 16.28 -15.61 2.51
C LYS A 449 16.85 -15.75 1.04
N THR A 450 18.01 -15.29 0.53
CA THR A 450 19.29 -14.64 0.97
C THR A 450 19.84 -13.76 -0.20
N GLY A 451 21.09 -13.27 -0.14
CA GLY A 451 21.81 -12.56 -1.23
C GLY A 451 22.17 -11.11 -0.84
N GLU A 452 23.36 -10.73 -0.33
CA GLU A 452 24.73 -11.25 -0.53
C GLU A 452 25.21 -10.95 -1.98
N LEU A 453 26.32 -10.25 -2.25
CA LEU A 453 27.66 -10.26 -1.63
C LEU A 453 28.43 -8.90 -1.71
N ALA A 454 29.57 -8.85 -0.98
CA ALA A 454 30.82 -8.08 -1.24
C ALA A 454 31.00 -6.62 -0.72
N TYR A 455 31.73 -6.50 0.40
CA TYR A 455 33.11 -5.96 0.56
C TYR A 455 33.61 -4.71 -0.24
N PRO A 456 34.67 -3.99 0.22
CA PRO A 456 35.35 -4.01 1.53
C PRO A 456 35.70 -2.62 2.14
N ARG A 457 35.98 -2.56 3.45
CA ARG A 457 37.34 -2.26 3.95
C ARG A 457 37.56 -2.48 5.44
#